data_AF-A0A7V4Q3Q6-F1
#
_entry.id   AF-A0A7V4Q3Q6-F1
#
_cell.length_a   1.000
_cell.length_b   1.000
_cell.length_c   1.000
_cell.angle_alpha   90.00
_cell.angle_beta   90.00
_cell.angle_gamma   90.00
#
_symmetry.space_group_name_H-M   'P 1'
#
loop_
_entity.id
_entity.type
_entity.pdbx_description
1 polymer ?
#
loop_
_entity_poly.entity_id
_entity_poly.type
_entity_poly.pdbx_seq_one_letter_code
_entity_poly.pdbx_strand_id
1 'polypeptide(L)' 'LMDRIYSDQRIVSDRTIDSHIKKLRRKISCLDPEVELIHSIYGVGYKYETP' A
#
# COMPACT_ATOMS: atom_id res chain seq x y z
N LEU A 1 -12.39 -1.96 2.64
CA LEU A 1 -11.56 -1.66 1.44
C LEU A 1 -10.55 -2.77 1.15
N MET A 2 -9.89 -3.35 2.17
CA MET A 2 -9.09 -4.58 2.03
C MET A 2 -9.90 -5.76 1.46
N ASP A 3 -11.12 -6.01 1.94
CA ASP A 3 -11.92 -7.16 1.46
C ASP A 3 -12.32 -7.10 -0.03
N ARG A 4 -12.28 -5.93 -0.68
CA ARG A 4 -12.66 -5.80 -2.10
C ARG A 4 -11.48 -5.95 -3.05
N ILE A 5 -10.25 -5.84 -2.56
CA ILE A 5 -9.03 -5.93 -3.39
C ILE A 5 -8.49 -7.37 -3.42
N TYR A 6 -8.77 -8.17 -2.38
CA TYR A 6 -8.28 -9.55 -2.26
C TYR A 6 -9.09 -10.63 -3.01
N SER A 7 -9.96 -10.24 -3.95
CA SER A 7 -10.76 -11.21 -4.73
C SER A 7 -9.94 -11.97 -5.77
N ASP A 8 -8.86 -11.37 -6.26
CA ASP A 8 -8.02 -11.96 -7.31
C ASP A 8 -6.65 -12.24 -6.69
N GLN A 9 -6.40 -13.51 -6.38
CA GLN A 9 -5.13 -14.08 -5.92
C GLN A 9 -4.02 -13.91 -6.97
N ARG A 10 -3.80 -12.69 -7.46
CA ARG A 10 -2.60 -12.37 -8.20
C ARG A 10 -1.53 -12.14 -7.16
N ILE A 11 -0.85 -13.24 -6.81
CA ILE A 11 0.48 -13.23 -6.20
C ILE A 11 1.40 -12.54 -7.22
N VAL A 12 1.26 -11.23 -7.35
CA VAL A 12 2.27 -10.40 -7.99
C VAL A 12 3.38 -10.35 -6.96
N SER A 13 4.54 -10.91 -7.31
CA SER A 13 5.70 -11.06 -6.43
C SER A 13 5.81 -9.88 -5.46
N ASP A 14 5.91 -10.13 -4.15
CA ASP A 14 5.92 -9.08 -3.11
C ASP A 14 6.87 -7.91 -3.46
N ARG A 15 7.99 -8.22 -4.12
CA ARG A 15 8.95 -7.22 -4.63
C ARG A 15 8.39 -6.20 -5.63
N THR A 16 7.43 -6.59 -6.47
CA THR A 16 6.75 -5.69 -7.41
C THR A 16 5.83 -4.74 -6.65
N ILE A 17 5.07 -5.28 -5.69
CA ILE A 17 4.16 -4.49 -4.84
C ILE A 17 4.96 -3.44 -4.05
N ASP A 18 6.07 -3.84 -3.43
CA ASP A 18 6.97 -2.92 -2.71
C ASP A 18 7.42 -1.73 -3.56
N SER A 19 7.77 -1.99 -4.83
CA SER A 19 8.21 -0.95 -5.76
C SER A 19 7.09 0.04 -6.07
N HIS A 20 5.85 -0.43 -6.21
CA HIS A 20 4.69 0.43 -6.43
C HIS A 20 4.32 1.21 -5.16
N ILE A 21 4.32 0.55 -3.99
CA ILE A 21 4.06 1.20 -2.70
C ILE A 21 5.09 2.29 -2.42
N LYS A 22 6.37 2.04 -2.70
CA LYS A 22 7.44 3.05 -2.55
C LYS A 22 7.21 4.28 -3.44
N LYS A 23 6.81 4.06 -4.71
CA LYS A 23 6.47 5.16 -5.63
C LYS A 23 5.23 5.93 -5.15
N LEU A 24 4.23 5.23 -4.62
CA LEU A 24 2.99 5.81 -4.15
C LEU A 24 3.21 6.63 -2.88
N ARG A 25 3.92 6.07 -1.88
CA ARG A 25 4.34 6.80 -0.67
C ARG A 25 5.09 8.08 -1.00
N ARG A 26 6.02 8.04 -1.97
CA ARG A 26 6.75 9.23 -2.40
C ARG A 26 5.84 10.32 -2.99
N LYS A 27 4.83 9.94 -3.78
CA LYS A 27 3.86 10.91 -4.32
C LYS A 27 2.98 11.50 -3.23
N ILE A 28 2.53 10.68 -2.28
CA ILE A 28 1.72 11.10 -1.14
C ILE A 28 2.53 12.04 -0.25
N SER A 29 3.77 11.68 0.11
CA SER A 29 4.63 12.53 0.95
C SER A 29 4.98 13.87 0.31
N CYS A 30 4.94 13.96 -1.04
CA CYS A 30 5.11 15.23 -1.74
C CYS A 30 3.87 16.13 -1.64
N LEU A 31 2.69 15.56 -1.42
CA LEU A 31 1.44 16.29 -1.26
C LEU A 31 1.17 16.61 0.21
N ASP A 32 1.41 15.64 1.09
CA ASP A 32 1.20 15.74 2.52
C ASP A 32 2.22 14.86 3.28
N PRO A 33 3.28 15.45 3.86
CA PRO A 33 4.30 14.71 4.58
C PRO A 33 3.87 14.27 5.98
N GLU A 34 2.78 14.78 6.54
CA GLU A 34 2.31 14.42 7.89
C GLU A 34 1.34 13.23 7.88
N VAL A 35 0.82 12.84 6.70
CA VAL A 35 -0.20 11.79 6.60
C VAL A 35 0.38 10.51 5.99
N GLU A 36 0.57 9.49 6.83
CA GLU A 36 0.92 8.15 6.37
C GLU A 36 -0.34 7.34 6.01
N LEU A 37 -0.73 7.42 4.73
CA LEU A 37 -1.94 6.74 4.23
C LEU A 37 -1.78 5.22 4.03
N ILE A 38 -0.55 4.70 3.98
CA ILE A 38 -0.27 3.30 3.61
C ILE A 38 0.56 2.63 4.70
N HIS A 39 -0.03 1.66 5.38
CA HIS A 39 0.57 0.90 6.47
C HIS A 39 0.99 -0.48 6.01
N SER A 40 2.19 -0.92 6.42
CA SER A 40 2.71 -2.26 6.15
C SER A 40 2.31 -3.20 7.27
N ILE A 41 1.45 -4.18 6.99
CA ILE A 41 1.05 -5.22 7.94
C ILE A 41 1.86 -6.48 7.65
N TYR A 42 2.78 -6.80 8.56
CA TYR A 42 3.65 -7.97 8.42
C TYR A 42 2.82 -9.26 8.32
N GLY A 43 3.08 -10.06 7.29
CA GLY A 43 2.36 -11.31 7.02
C GLY A 43 0.99 -11.17 6.32
N VAL A 44 0.52 -9.94 6.06
CA VAL A 44 -0.79 -9.67 5.43
C VAL A 44 -0.69 -8.78 4.18
N GLY A 45 0.27 -7.84 4.16
CA GLY A 45 0.50 -6.94 3.03
C GLY A 45 0.40 -5.46 3.43
N TYR A 46 -0.35 -4.66 2.67
CA TYR A 46 -0.41 -3.20 2.83
C TYR A 46 -1.84 -2.72 3.03
N LYS A 47 -2.12 -2.02 4.13
CA LYS A 47 -3.42 -1.41 4.43
C LYS A 47 -3.40 0.07 4.05
N TYR A 48 -4.44 0.51 3.34
CA TYR A 48 -4.71 1.92 3.11
C TYR A 48 -5.66 2.44 4.19
N GLU A 49 -5.30 3.54 4.83
CA GLU A 49 -6.07 4.18 5.91
C GLU A 49 -6.10 5.70 5.64
N THR A 50 -7.30 6.21 5.39
CA THR A 50 -7.56 7.66 5.32
C THR A 50 -7.92 8.16 6.71
N PRO A 51 -7.50 9.38 7.07
CA PRO A 51 -8.05 10.04 8.25
C PRO A 51 -9.57 10.20 8.16
#